data_AF-A0A933BUD2-F1
#
_entry.id   AF-A0A933BUD2-F1
#
_cell.length_a   1.000
_cell.length_b   1.000
_cell.length_c   1.000
_cell.angle_alpha   90.00
_cell.angle_beta   90.00
_cell.angle_gamma   90.00
#
_symmetry.space_group_name_H-M   'P 1'
#
loop_
_entity.id
_entity.type
_entity.pdbx_description
1 polymer ?
#
loop_
_entity_poly.entity_id
_entity_poly.type
_entity_poly.pdbx_seq_one_letter_code
_entity_poly.pdbx_strand_id
1 'polypeptide(L)'
;DGGPERAAAIVRAMRSVTDAPLIVYPNAGLPIVHKDGRTTYELSPEEMVKGYPAILEAGANIVGGCCGTSPAHLALMSALVKGRR
;
A
#
# COMPACT_ATOMS: atom_id res chain seq x y z
N ASP A 1 11.57 -3.84 -6.24
CA ASP A 1 10.63 -4.96 -5.98
C ASP A 1 10.07 -4.97 -4.54
N GLY A 2 9.33 -3.95 -4.13
CA GLY A 2 8.61 -4.01 -2.84
C GLY A 2 7.94 -2.71 -2.47
N GLY A 3 6.79 -2.83 -1.81
CA GLY A 3 5.80 -1.76 -1.66
C GLY A 3 4.48 -2.12 -2.36
N PRO A 4 3.67 -1.12 -2.77
CA PRO A 4 2.37 -1.32 -3.41
C PRO A 4 2.38 -2.23 -4.65
N GLU A 5 3.48 -2.24 -5.42
CA GLU A 5 3.61 -3.03 -6.67
C GLU A 5 3.47 -4.55 -6.45
N ARG A 6 4.01 -5.08 -5.35
CA ARG A 6 3.85 -6.50 -4.99
C ARG A 6 2.53 -6.78 -4.28
N ALA A 7 1.96 -5.77 -3.62
CA ALA A 7 0.75 -5.95 -2.82
C ALA A 7 -0.43 -6.46 -3.66
N ALA A 8 -0.61 -5.96 -4.89
CA ALA A 8 -1.70 -6.43 -5.75
C ALA A 8 -1.62 -7.94 -6.07
N ALA A 9 -0.42 -8.47 -6.32
CA ALA A 9 -0.23 -9.91 -6.58
C ALA A 9 -0.56 -10.75 -5.34
N ILE A 10 -0.13 -10.30 -4.16
CA ILE A 10 -0.45 -10.95 -2.88
C ILE A 10 -1.95 -10.91 -2.62
N VAL A 11 -2.60 -9.77 -2.87
CA VAL A 11 -4.06 -9.64 -2.70
C VAL A 11 -4.81 -10.61 -3.61
N ARG A 12 -4.42 -10.75 -4.89
CA ARG A 12 -5.03 -11.75 -5.78
C ARG A 12 -4.87 -13.19 -5.26
N ALA A 13 -3.69 -13.52 -4.73
CA ALA A 13 -3.44 -14.84 -4.15
C ALA A 13 -4.24 -15.08 -2.86
N MET A 14 -4.41 -14.06 -2.01
CA MET A 14 -5.28 -14.17 -0.83
C MET A 14 -6.75 -14.27 -1.23
N ARG A 15 -7.16 -13.49 -2.23
CA ARG A 15 -8.54 -13.43 -2.71
C ARG A 15 -9.01 -14.77 -3.32
N SER A 16 -8.10 -15.58 -3.86
CA SER A 16 -8.45 -16.90 -4.40
C SER A 16 -8.81 -17.95 -3.35
N VAL A 17 -8.56 -17.70 -2.05
CA VAL A 17 -8.77 -18.69 -0.97
C VAL A 17 -9.74 -18.24 0.12
N THR A 18 -10.23 -17.01 0.11
CA THR A 18 -11.18 -16.53 1.12
C THR A 18 -12.06 -15.40 0.62
N ASP A 19 -13.34 -15.39 1.01
CA ASP A 19 -14.29 -14.29 0.83
C ASP A 19 -14.24 -13.20 1.90
N ALA A 20 -13.43 -13.40 2.95
CA ALA A 20 -13.32 -12.45 4.04
C ALA A 20 -12.78 -11.08 3.55
N PRO A 21 -13.18 -9.97 4.22
CA PRO A 21 -12.63 -8.66 3.90
C PRO A 21 -11.10 -8.62 4.02
N LEU A 22 -10.44 -8.06 3.00
CA LEU A 22 -8.99 -7.91 2.96
C LEU A 22 -8.58 -6.46 3.30
N ILE A 23 -7.66 -6.32 4.25
CA ILE A 23 -7.05 -5.04 4.64
C ILE A 23 -5.60 -5.02 4.17
N VAL A 24 -5.22 -3.98 3.42
CA VAL A 24 -3.91 -3.89 2.77
C VAL A 24 -3.24 -2.57 3.09
N TYR A 25 -2.09 -2.63 3.76
CA TYR A 25 -1.38 -1.43 4.23
C TYR A 25 0.14 -1.56 4.01
N PRO A 26 0.64 -1.36 2.76
CA PRO A 26 2.06 -1.46 2.46
C PRO A 26 2.90 -0.37 3.15
N ASN A 27 4.22 -0.60 3.25
CA ASN A 27 5.19 0.44 3.60
C ASN A 27 5.37 1.43 2.44
N ALA A 28 5.89 2.64 2.72
CA ALA A 28 6.27 3.64 1.72
C ALA A 28 7.56 3.25 0.97
N GLY A 29 7.52 2.11 0.28
CA GLY A 29 8.67 1.48 -0.38
C GLY A 29 9.35 0.43 0.51
N LEU A 30 10.44 -0.14 0.00
CA LEU A 30 11.27 -1.08 0.76
C LEU A 30 12.08 -0.33 1.83
N PRO A 31 12.32 -0.95 3.00
CA PRO A 31 13.18 -0.37 4.02
C PRO A 31 14.61 -0.26 3.50
N ILE A 32 15.21 0.92 3.69
CA ILE A 32 16.63 1.18 3.42
C ILE A 32 17.32 1.31 4.77
N VAL A 33 18.20 0.35 5.07
CA VAL A 33 18.96 0.34 6.32
C VAL A 33 20.29 1.06 6.09
N HIS A 34 20.48 2.17 6.81
CA HIS A 34 21.69 2.99 6.77
C HIS A 34 22.79 2.38 7.63
N LYS A 35 24.05 2.78 7.37
CA LYS A 35 25.22 2.31 8.14
C LYS A 35 25.16 2.65 9.63
N ASP A 36 24.40 3.68 10.00
CA ASP A 36 24.16 4.11 11.38
C ASP A 36 23.02 3.35 12.07
N GLY A 37 22.43 2.35 11.39
CA GLY A 37 21.34 1.53 11.90
C GLY A 37 19.95 2.15 11.74
N ARG A 38 19.82 3.36 11.18
CA ARG A 38 18.51 3.94 10.88
C ARG A 38 17.87 3.24 9.68
N THR A 39 16.55 3.13 9.68
CA THR A 39 15.77 2.64 8.54
C THR A 39 14.94 3.77 7.96
N THR A 40 15.08 4.01 6.65
CA THR A 40 14.24 4.98 5.92
C THR A 40 13.39 4.29 4.84
N TYR A 41 12.41 5.05 4.36
CA TYR A 41 11.45 4.66 3.33
C TYR A 41 11.35 5.86 2.38
N GLU A 42 11.50 5.63 1.08
CA GLU A 42 11.75 6.72 0.11
C GLU A 42 10.62 6.94 -0.88
N LEU A 43 9.55 6.13 -0.84
CA LEU A 43 8.43 6.33 -1.76
C LEU A 43 7.64 7.56 -1.33
N SER A 44 7.52 8.56 -2.19
CA SER A 44 6.70 9.75 -1.94
C SER A 44 5.20 9.42 -1.90
N PRO A 45 4.35 10.31 -1.35
CA PRO A 45 2.89 10.16 -1.42
C PRO A 45 2.38 9.87 -2.85
N GLU A 46 2.87 10.62 -3.83
CA GLU A 46 2.47 10.53 -5.24
C GLU A 46 2.93 9.24 -5.89
N GLU A 47 4.10 8.73 -5.55
CA GLU A 47 4.59 7.44 -6.03
C GLU A 47 3.85 6.29 -5.37
N MET A 48 3.57 6.39 -4.07
CA MET A 48 2.89 5.34 -3.33
C MET A 48 1.46 5.14 -3.80
N VAL A 49 0.70 6.24 -4.01
CA VAL A 49 -0.71 6.14 -4.40
C VAL A 49 -0.90 5.50 -5.78
N LYS A 50 0.09 5.57 -6.68
CA LYS A 50 0.03 4.94 -8.02
C LYS A 50 -0.19 3.43 -7.98
N GLY A 51 0.21 2.75 -6.90
CA GLY A 51 0.00 1.31 -6.76
C GLY A 51 -1.37 0.92 -6.19
N TYR A 52 -2.12 1.86 -5.62
CA TYR A 52 -3.39 1.55 -4.94
C TYR A 52 -4.53 1.16 -5.87
N PRO A 53 -4.66 1.70 -7.11
CA PRO A 53 -5.66 1.21 -8.05
C PRO A 53 -5.58 -0.30 -8.28
N ALA A 54 -4.38 -0.83 -8.52
CA ALA A 54 -4.18 -2.26 -8.74
C ALA A 54 -4.46 -3.11 -7.49
N ILE A 55 -4.19 -2.58 -6.29
CA ILE A 55 -4.52 -3.23 -5.01
C ILE A 55 -6.04 -3.33 -4.83
N LEU A 56 -6.77 -2.26 -5.14
CA LEU A 56 -8.22 -2.21 -5.05
C LEU A 56 -8.87 -3.14 -6.08
N GLU A 57 -8.39 -3.12 -7.33
CA GLU A 57 -8.82 -4.05 -8.40
C GLU A 57 -8.53 -5.52 -8.07
N ALA A 58 -7.47 -5.79 -7.31
CA ALA A 58 -7.15 -7.14 -6.86
C ALA A 58 -8.12 -7.68 -5.79
N GLY A 59 -8.97 -6.82 -5.20
CA GLY A 59 -9.99 -7.22 -4.23
C GLY A 59 -9.73 -6.76 -2.79
N ALA A 60 -8.89 -5.74 -2.58
CA ALA A 60 -8.76 -5.12 -1.25
C ALA A 60 -10.03 -4.35 -0.86
N ASN A 61 -10.50 -4.54 0.37
CA ASN A 61 -11.68 -3.84 0.90
C ASN A 61 -11.30 -2.58 1.66
N ILE A 62 -10.17 -2.63 2.39
CA ILE A 62 -9.65 -1.51 3.17
C ILE A 62 -8.19 -1.33 2.78
N VAL A 63 -7.80 -0.09 2.51
CA VAL A 63 -6.41 0.25 2.17
C VAL A 63 -5.88 1.33 3.10
N GLY A 64 -4.61 1.24 3.45
CA GLY A 64 -3.93 2.19 4.35
C GLY A 64 -2.43 2.16 4.14
N GLY A 65 -1.66 2.66 5.11
CA GLY A 65 -0.20 2.73 5.07
C GLY A 65 0.45 2.18 6.34
N CYS A 66 1.64 1.60 6.21
CA CYS A 66 2.46 1.14 7.34
C CYS A 66 3.69 2.03 7.53
N CYS A 67 4.89 1.47 7.69
CA CYS A 67 6.11 2.23 7.93
C CYS A 67 6.46 3.17 6.77
N GLY A 68 6.97 4.35 7.11
CA GLY A 68 7.32 5.40 6.15
C GLY A 68 6.14 6.22 5.63
N THR A 69 4.90 5.82 5.95
CA THR A 69 3.73 6.60 5.55
C THR A 69 3.49 7.79 6.47
N SER A 70 2.80 8.80 5.94
CA SER A 70 2.49 10.06 6.63
C SER A 70 1.06 10.50 6.31
N PRO A 71 0.53 11.53 7.00
CA PRO A 71 -0.80 12.07 6.67
C PRO A 71 -0.94 12.47 5.19
N ALA A 72 0.12 12.93 4.53
CA ALA A 72 0.11 13.25 3.10
C ALA A 72 -0.14 12.00 2.22
N HIS A 73 0.48 10.87 2.57
CA HIS A 73 0.22 9.59 1.90
C HIS A 73 -1.26 9.18 2.04
N LEU A 74 -1.78 9.22 3.26
CA LEU A 74 -3.15 8.83 3.57
C LEU A 74 -4.18 9.76 2.91
N ALA A 75 -3.88 11.05 2.77
CA ALA A 75 -4.77 12.00 2.09
C ALA A 75 -4.98 11.62 0.61
N LEU A 76 -3.92 11.24 -0.11
CA LEU A 76 -4.02 10.81 -1.50
C LEU A 76 -4.76 9.47 -1.63
N MET A 77 -4.49 8.52 -0.73
CA MET A 77 -5.22 7.24 -0.69
C MET A 77 -6.71 7.45 -0.41
N SER A 78 -7.05 8.32 0.55
CA SER A 78 -8.41 8.69 0.90
C SER A 78 -9.15 9.33 -0.27
N ALA A 79 -8.50 10.25 -0.98
CA ALA A 79 -9.05 10.86 -2.18
C ALA A 79 -9.32 9.83 -3.29
N LEU A 80 -8.45 8.83 -3.45
CA LEU A 80 -8.62 7.75 -4.43
C LEU A 80 -9.81 6.82 -4.14
N VAL A 81 -10.10 6.54 -2.86
CA VAL A 81 -11.18 5.61 -2.48
C VAL A 81 -12.52 6.31 -2.22
N LYS A 82 -12.53 7.64 -2.12
CA LYS A 82 -13.74 8.41 -1.85
C LYS A 82 -14.78 8.18 -2.95
N GLY A 83 -15.96 7.69 -2.55
CA GLY A 83 -17.06 7.40 -3.47
C GLY A 83 -16.97 6.05 -4.18
N ARG A 84 -15.92 5.26 -3.90
CA ARG A 84 -15.85 3.85 -4.32
C ARG A 84 -16.78 3.03 -3.42
N ARG A 85 -17.66 2.23 -4.03
CA ARG A 85 -18.58 1.31 -3.35
C ARG A 85 -18.04 -0.11 -3.45
#